data_AF-A0A820J841-F1
#
_entry.id   AF-A0A820J841-F1
#
_cell.length_a   1.000
_cell.length_b   1.000
_cell.length_c   1.000
_cell.angle_alpha   90.00
_cell.angle_beta   90.00
_cell.angle_gamma   90.00
#
_symmetry.space_group_name_H-M   'P 1'
#
loop_
_entity.id
_entity.type
_entity.pdbx_description
1 polymer ?
#
loop_
_entity_poly.entity_id
_entity_poly.type
_entity_poly.pdbx_seq_one_letter_code
_entity_poly.pdbx_strand_id
1 'polypeptide(L)'
;MSSLRIKVQLGNETENNYQSSTIPTIKFIYVIESSSNKTIDELIQALQKYINQQYGNDIQIVQLTTNDGFILSKSYMCSTVLKDNDHIICIDMKTFTSEIYSTIDFDNIWFELKEHDASDNQEKCIQIGLNSLSKLFIRMFGTLDINGIYAFSVYELIQIANEKRKGIFKSF
;
A
#
# COMPACT_ATOMS: atom_id res chain seq x y z
N MET A 1 20.69 19.85 -15.22
CA MET A 1 20.36 18.59 -14.51
C MET A 1 19.13 18.00 -15.17
N SER A 2 19.15 16.71 -15.52
CA SER A 2 18.06 16.05 -16.28
C SER A 2 16.95 15.61 -15.34
N SER A 3 15.69 15.85 -15.69
CA SER A 3 14.56 15.22 -14.99
C SER A 3 14.59 13.71 -15.22
N LEU A 4 13.98 12.96 -14.29
CA LEU A 4 13.90 11.50 -14.34
C LEU A 4 12.51 11.09 -14.81
N ARG A 5 12.42 10.38 -15.93
CA ARG A 5 11.16 9.86 -16.47
C ARG A 5 11.00 8.42 -16.02
N ILE A 6 9.86 8.07 -15.45
CA ILE A 6 9.56 6.69 -15.05
C ILE A 6 8.29 6.23 -15.73
N LYS A 7 8.25 4.95 -16.10
CA LYS A 7 7.05 4.27 -16.56
C LYS A 7 6.31 3.78 -15.33
N VAL A 8 5.04 4.14 -15.21
CA VAL A 8 4.19 3.79 -14.08
C VAL A 8 3.07 2.89 -14.58
N GLN A 9 2.86 1.78 -13.91
CA GLN A 9 1.73 0.88 -14.11
C GLN A 9 0.91 0.78 -12.82
N LEU A 10 -0.41 0.80 -12.94
CA LEU A 10 -1.35 0.43 -11.89
C LEU A 10 -2.22 -0.73 -12.39
N GLY A 11 -2.40 -1.75 -11.55
CA GLY A 11 -3.15 -2.95 -11.88
C GLY A 11 -2.31 -4.03 -12.58
N ASN A 12 -2.81 -5.25 -12.54
CA ASN A 12 -2.15 -6.42 -13.13
C ASN A 12 -2.76 -6.76 -14.50
N GLU A 13 -1.91 -7.09 -15.47
CA GLU A 13 -2.34 -7.65 -16.77
C GLU A 13 -2.70 -9.14 -16.68
N THR A 14 -2.40 -9.79 -15.55
CA THR A 14 -2.72 -11.19 -15.31
C THR A 14 -4.19 -11.35 -14.95
N GLU A 15 -5.00 -11.59 -15.96
CA GLU A 15 -6.32 -12.20 -15.85
C GLU A 15 -6.21 -13.55 -15.13
N ASN A 16 -6.37 -13.55 -13.81
CA ASN A 16 -6.91 -14.72 -13.12
C ASN A 16 -8.28 -14.32 -12.56
N ASN A 17 -9.29 -14.65 -13.36
CA ASN A 17 -10.70 -14.59 -13.07
C ASN A 17 -10.98 -15.17 -11.68
N TYR A 18 -11.20 -14.34 -10.66
CA TYR A 18 -12.13 -14.57 -9.53
C TYR A 18 -12.13 -13.33 -8.63
N GLN A 19 -12.59 -12.19 -9.15
CA GLN A 19 -13.31 -11.14 -8.40
C GLN A 19 -13.63 -9.96 -9.33
N SER A 20 -14.92 -9.72 -9.53
CA SER A 20 -15.51 -8.71 -10.41
C SER A 20 -15.29 -7.28 -9.87
N SER A 21 -14.12 -6.72 -10.13
CA SER A 21 -13.86 -5.27 -10.23
C SER A 21 -12.38 -5.07 -10.50
N THR A 22 -11.96 -5.43 -11.71
CA THR A 22 -10.63 -5.12 -12.24
C THR A 22 -10.56 -3.61 -12.46
N ILE A 23 -9.77 -2.93 -11.63
CA ILE A 23 -9.31 -1.58 -11.95
C ILE A 23 -8.63 -1.69 -13.32
N PRO A 24 -9.05 -0.92 -14.34
CA PRO A 24 -8.43 -1.00 -15.65
C PRO A 24 -6.92 -0.75 -15.52
N THR A 25 -6.11 -1.56 -16.20
CA THR A 25 -4.65 -1.37 -16.17
C THR A 25 -4.32 0.02 -16.72
N ILE A 26 -3.74 0.86 -15.87
CA ILE A 26 -3.37 2.23 -16.21
C ILE A 26 -1.85 2.26 -16.39
N LYS A 27 -1.40 2.74 -17.55
CA LYS A 27 0.02 2.89 -17.89
C LYS A 27 0.29 4.32 -18.34
N PHE A 28 1.27 4.98 -17.75
CA PHE A 28 1.68 6.33 -18.13
C PHE A 28 3.15 6.59 -17.80
N ILE A 29 3.68 7.70 -18.32
CA ILE A 29 5.01 8.19 -17.98
C ILE A 29 4.87 9.32 -16.97
N TYR A 30 5.54 9.20 -15.84
CA TYR A 30 5.61 10.24 -14.82
C TYR A 30 7.00 10.87 -14.81
N VAL A 31 7.06 12.20 -14.64
CA VAL A 31 8.32 12.94 -14.61
C VAL A 31 8.60 13.40 -13.20
N ILE A 32 9.71 12.94 -12.64
CA ILE A 32 10.27 13.40 -11.37
C ILE A 32 11.25 14.53 -11.68
N GLU A 33 10.92 15.73 -11.23
CA GLU A 33 11.80 16.90 -11.37
C GLU A 33 13.12 16.67 -10.63
N SER A 34 14.27 16.97 -11.25
CA SER A 34 15.58 16.63 -10.69
C SER A 34 15.97 17.42 -9.44
N SER A 35 15.31 18.55 -9.20
CA SER A 35 15.42 19.32 -7.96
C SER A 35 14.66 18.67 -6.79
N SER A 36 13.81 17.69 -7.08
CA SER A 36 12.97 17.07 -6.08
C SER A 36 13.76 15.99 -5.33
N ASN A 37 14.25 16.32 -4.13
CA ASN A 37 14.81 15.37 -3.17
C ASN A 37 13.70 14.49 -2.57
N LYS A 38 12.86 13.89 -3.43
CA LYS A 38 11.69 13.13 -3.02
C LYS A 38 12.09 11.73 -2.56
N THR A 39 11.51 11.32 -1.45
CA THR A 39 11.43 9.94 -1.00
C THR A 39 10.44 9.13 -1.83
N ILE A 40 10.52 7.81 -1.74
CA ILE A 40 9.52 6.91 -2.32
C ILE A 40 8.13 7.16 -1.71
N ASP A 41 8.03 7.51 -0.43
CA ASP A 41 6.74 7.87 0.19
C ASP A 41 6.11 9.11 -0.46
N GLU A 42 6.90 10.17 -0.67
CA GLU A 42 6.43 11.38 -1.34
C GLU A 42 6.07 11.11 -2.81
N LEU A 43 6.76 10.17 -3.47
CA LEU A 43 6.39 9.71 -4.81
C LEU A 43 5.06 8.97 -4.79
N ILE A 44 4.82 8.08 -3.82
CA ILE A 44 3.53 7.38 -3.65
C ILE A 44 2.39 8.39 -3.53
N GLN A 45 2.53 9.38 -2.64
CA GLN A 45 1.51 10.41 -2.44
C GLN A 45 1.26 11.23 -3.71
N ALA A 46 2.32 11.58 -4.45
CA ALA A 46 2.22 12.32 -5.69
C ALA A 46 1.54 11.51 -6.81
N LEU A 47 1.89 10.22 -6.95
CA LEU A 47 1.28 9.31 -7.92
C LEU A 47 -0.19 9.04 -7.59
N GLN A 48 -0.52 8.80 -6.32
CA GLN A 48 -1.90 8.62 -5.87
C GLN A 48 -2.75 9.84 -6.22
N LYS A 49 -2.26 11.04 -5.86
CA LYS A 49 -2.95 12.29 -6.22
C LYS A 49 -3.14 12.42 -7.72
N TYR A 50 -2.10 12.18 -8.52
CA TYR A 50 -2.18 12.27 -9.98
C TYR A 50 -3.19 11.27 -10.55
N ILE A 51 -3.14 10.01 -10.11
CA ILE A 51 -4.01 8.97 -10.62
C ILE A 51 -5.48 9.26 -10.27
N ASN A 52 -5.77 9.62 -9.02
CA ASN A 52 -7.14 9.89 -8.59
C ASN A 52 -7.71 11.13 -9.31
N GLN A 53 -6.87 12.13 -9.60
CA GLN A 53 -7.27 13.32 -10.36
C GLN A 53 -7.51 13.04 -11.85
N GLN A 54 -6.67 12.24 -12.50
CA GLN A 54 -6.75 12.01 -13.95
C GLN A 54 -7.71 10.89 -14.34
N TYR A 55 -7.83 9.86 -13.50
CA TYR A 55 -8.60 8.66 -13.82
C TYR A 55 -9.86 8.49 -12.95
N GLY A 56 -10.11 9.40 -12.00
CA GLY A 56 -11.35 9.43 -11.20
C GLY A 56 -11.55 8.22 -10.28
N ASN A 57 -10.49 7.45 -10.04
CA ASN A 57 -10.52 6.27 -9.21
C ASN A 57 -10.10 6.65 -7.79
N ASP A 58 -10.83 6.21 -6.76
CA ASP A 58 -10.42 6.40 -5.36
C ASP A 58 -9.42 5.31 -4.96
N ILE A 59 -8.19 5.45 -5.48
CA ILE A 59 -7.12 4.47 -5.25
C ILE A 59 -6.29 4.91 -4.05
N GLN A 60 -5.99 3.95 -3.20
CA GLN A 60 -4.95 4.05 -2.18
C GLN A 60 -3.75 3.22 -2.61
N ILE A 61 -2.63 3.87 -2.92
CA ILE A 61 -1.37 3.19 -3.25
C ILE A 61 -0.64 2.88 -1.94
N VAL A 62 -0.35 1.62 -1.70
CA VAL A 62 0.31 1.18 -0.46
C VAL A 62 1.79 0.90 -0.64
N GLN A 63 2.18 0.50 -1.85
CA GLN A 63 3.51 0.02 -2.17
C GLN A 63 3.88 0.32 -3.64
N LEU A 64 5.16 0.58 -3.89
CA LEU A 64 5.74 0.57 -5.23
C LEU A 64 6.68 -0.61 -5.36
N THR A 65 6.61 -1.32 -6.48
CA THR A 65 7.60 -2.33 -6.84
C THR A 65 8.22 -1.99 -8.18
N THR A 66 9.42 -2.51 -8.43
CA THR A 66 9.98 -2.58 -9.78
C THR A 66 9.31 -3.71 -10.58
N ASN A 67 9.56 -3.73 -11.89
CA ASN A 67 9.01 -4.74 -12.79
C ASN A 67 9.44 -6.20 -12.49
N ASP A 68 10.56 -6.39 -11.78
CA ASP A 68 11.04 -7.69 -11.32
C ASP A 68 10.51 -8.07 -9.91
N GLY A 69 9.63 -7.25 -9.32
CA GLY A 69 8.97 -7.53 -8.05
C GLY A 69 9.74 -7.05 -6.82
N PHE A 70 10.85 -6.33 -6.98
CA PHE A 70 11.55 -5.74 -5.83
C PHE A 70 10.75 -4.59 -5.21
N ILE A 71 10.55 -4.65 -3.89
CA ILE A 71 9.75 -3.68 -3.13
C ILE A 71 10.61 -2.45 -2.79
N LEU A 72 10.15 -1.26 -3.20
CA LEU A 72 10.84 -0.02 -2.92
C LEU A 72 10.50 0.48 -1.51
N SER A 73 11.51 0.61 -0.65
CA SER A 73 11.34 1.15 0.70
C SER A 73 10.89 2.61 0.65
N LYS A 74 9.85 2.94 1.42
CA LYS A 74 9.26 4.29 1.52
C LYS A 74 10.27 5.38 1.91
N SER A 75 11.28 5.02 2.70
CA SER A 75 12.32 5.95 3.17
C SER A 75 13.46 6.21 2.18
N TYR A 76 13.53 5.45 1.08
CA TYR A 76 14.59 5.63 0.11
C TYR A 76 14.38 6.89 -0.74
N MET A 77 15.47 7.54 -1.10
CA MET A 77 15.43 8.68 -2.03
C MET A 77 15.23 8.17 -3.45
N CYS A 78 14.28 8.76 -4.18
CA CYS A 78 13.98 8.41 -5.57
C CYS A 78 15.25 8.44 -6.43
N SER A 79 16.09 9.46 -6.26
CA SER A 79 17.36 9.64 -6.98
C SER A 79 18.39 8.54 -6.74
N THR A 80 18.26 7.78 -5.65
CA THR A 80 19.20 6.71 -5.30
C THR A 80 18.78 5.37 -5.89
N VAL A 81 17.47 5.13 -6.00
CA VAL A 81 16.92 3.80 -6.33
C VAL A 81 16.22 3.73 -7.69
N LEU A 82 15.90 4.88 -8.29
CA LEU A 82 15.28 4.96 -9.61
C LEU A 82 16.25 5.56 -10.64
N LYS A 83 16.16 5.08 -11.86
CA LYS A 83 16.87 5.57 -13.05
C LYS A 83 15.88 6.01 -14.13
N ASP A 84 16.40 6.74 -15.11
CA ASP A 84 15.59 7.19 -16.24
C ASP A 84 15.07 5.98 -17.04
N ASN A 85 13.77 6.02 -17.34
CA ASN A 85 12.98 4.98 -17.99
C ASN A 85 12.72 3.71 -17.17
N ASP A 86 13.00 3.72 -15.86
CA ASP A 86 12.62 2.61 -14.97
C ASP A 86 11.11 2.36 -15.01
N HIS A 87 10.75 1.08 -14.88
CA HIS A 87 9.36 0.65 -14.81
C HIS A 87 9.00 0.29 -13.37
N ILE A 88 8.06 1.06 -12.81
CA ILE A 88 7.50 0.83 -11.49
C ILE A 88 6.04 0.43 -11.59
N ILE A 89 5.62 -0.43 -10.67
CA ILE A 89 4.27 -0.91 -10.51
C ILE A 89 3.73 -0.39 -9.18
N CYS A 90 2.62 0.31 -9.25
CA CYS A 90 1.84 0.76 -8.11
C CYS A 90 0.94 -0.39 -7.65
N ILE A 91 1.09 -0.80 -6.40
CA ILE A 91 0.21 -1.77 -5.76
C ILE A 91 -0.80 -1.00 -4.93
N ASP A 92 -2.08 -1.14 -5.29
CA ASP A 92 -3.18 -0.57 -4.52
C ASP A 92 -3.56 -1.44 -3.32
N MET A 93 -4.30 -0.85 -2.38
CA MET A 93 -4.75 -1.53 -1.16
C MET A 93 -5.56 -2.79 -1.44
N LYS A 94 -6.35 -2.82 -2.52
CA LYS A 94 -7.22 -3.95 -2.83
C LYS A 94 -6.40 -5.15 -3.31
N THR A 95 -5.47 -4.91 -4.21
CA THR A 95 -4.51 -5.90 -4.72
C THR A 95 -3.63 -6.40 -3.59
N PHE A 96 -3.08 -5.49 -2.79
CA PHE A 96 -2.30 -5.84 -1.60
C PHE A 96 -3.09 -6.70 -0.61
N THR A 97 -4.33 -6.31 -0.31
CA THR A 97 -5.20 -7.07 0.61
C THR A 97 -5.45 -8.47 0.06
N SER A 98 -5.71 -8.62 -1.24
CA SER A 98 -5.92 -9.94 -1.86
C SER A 98 -4.69 -10.85 -1.72
N GLU A 99 -3.49 -10.31 -2.00
CA GLU A 99 -2.23 -11.05 -1.86
C GLU A 99 -1.98 -11.45 -0.39
N ILE A 100 -2.10 -10.51 0.54
CA ILE A 100 -1.87 -10.75 1.96
C ILE A 100 -2.93 -11.68 2.57
N TYR A 101 -4.20 -11.57 2.17
CA TYR A 101 -5.29 -12.38 2.72
C TYR A 101 -4.99 -13.88 2.63
N SER A 102 -4.47 -14.32 1.48
CA SER A 102 -4.11 -15.72 1.23
C SER A 102 -3.00 -16.26 2.15
N THR A 103 -2.24 -15.38 2.79
CA THR A 103 -1.13 -15.73 3.70
C THR A 103 -1.56 -15.83 5.15
N ILE A 104 -2.78 -15.43 5.51
CA ILE A 104 -3.26 -15.36 6.89
C ILE A 104 -3.86 -16.71 7.31
N ASP A 105 -3.42 -17.19 8.46
CA ASP A 105 -4.05 -18.31 9.15
C ASP A 105 -5.11 -17.76 10.12
N PHE A 106 -6.37 -17.80 9.70
CA PHE A 106 -7.49 -17.29 10.48
C PHE A 106 -7.85 -18.18 11.68
N ASP A 107 -7.34 -19.41 11.75
CA ASP A 107 -7.54 -20.28 12.92
C ASP A 107 -6.58 -19.93 14.07
N ASN A 108 -5.49 -19.19 13.77
CA ASN A 108 -4.43 -18.83 14.72
C ASN A 108 -4.29 -17.31 14.91
N ILE A 109 -5.42 -16.61 15.05
CA ILE A 109 -5.46 -15.19 15.38
C ILE A 109 -4.96 -14.97 16.82
N TRP A 110 -4.07 -14.01 17.02
CA TRP A 110 -3.53 -13.69 18.34
C TRP A 110 -4.47 -12.81 19.17
N PHE A 111 -5.18 -11.91 18.48
CA PHE A 111 -6.13 -11.01 19.10
C PHE A 111 -7.30 -10.74 18.17
N GLU A 112 -8.51 -10.84 18.70
CA GLU A 112 -9.75 -10.47 18.03
C GLU A 112 -10.58 -9.58 18.95
N LEU A 113 -11.00 -8.44 18.42
CA LEU A 113 -12.00 -7.58 19.02
C LEU A 113 -13.20 -7.52 18.07
N LYS A 114 -14.39 -7.79 18.59
CA LYS A 114 -15.66 -7.72 17.87
C LYS A 114 -16.62 -6.83 18.63
N GLU A 115 -17.24 -5.90 17.93
CA GLU A 115 -18.27 -5.01 18.44
C GLU A 115 -19.43 -5.00 17.47
N HIS A 116 -20.64 -5.23 17.97
CA HIS A 116 -21.84 -5.07 17.17
C HIS A 116 -22.35 -3.64 17.30
N ASP A 117 -22.40 -2.92 16.18
CA ASP A 117 -22.96 -1.58 16.17
C ASP A 117 -24.45 -1.66 15.82
N ALA A 118 -25.30 -1.38 16.80
CA ALA A 118 -26.75 -1.42 16.65
C ALA A 118 -27.29 -0.32 15.71
N SER A 119 -26.51 0.72 15.39
CA SER A 119 -26.94 1.82 14.53
C SER A 119 -26.96 1.45 13.04
N ASP A 120 -26.03 0.59 12.61
CA ASP A 120 -25.94 0.08 11.24
C ASP A 120 -26.19 -1.45 11.16
N ASN A 121 -26.40 -2.09 12.31
CA ASN A 121 -26.58 -3.53 12.49
C ASN A 121 -25.43 -4.37 11.89
N GLN A 122 -24.21 -3.83 11.90
CA GLN A 122 -23.00 -4.51 11.40
C GLN A 122 -22.07 -4.91 12.54
N GLU A 123 -21.31 -5.98 12.31
CA GLU A 123 -20.21 -6.38 13.19
C GLU A 123 -18.93 -5.69 12.74
N LYS A 124 -18.33 -4.94 13.65
CA LYS A 124 -17.04 -4.27 13.49
C LYS A 124 -15.99 -5.10 14.18
N CYS A 125 -14.94 -5.43 13.46
CA CYS A 125 -13.94 -6.35 13.94
C CYS A 125 -12.52 -5.92 13.59
N ILE A 126 -11.63 -6.09 14.58
CA ILE A 126 -10.19 -5.93 14.45
C ILE A 126 -9.55 -7.27 14.79
N GLN A 127 -8.76 -7.80 13.87
CA GLN A 127 -7.99 -9.03 14.03
C GLN A 127 -6.50 -8.72 13.90
N ILE A 128 -5.69 -9.26 14.80
CA ILE A 128 -4.23 -9.13 14.80
C ILE A 128 -3.62 -10.52 14.92
N GLY A 129 -2.59 -10.80 14.13
CA GLY A 129 -1.83 -12.04 14.21
C GLY A 129 -0.57 -11.99 13.36
N LEU A 130 0.07 -13.14 13.18
CA LEU A 130 1.11 -13.31 12.17
C LEU A 130 0.56 -14.05 10.97
N ASN A 131 0.97 -13.64 9.78
CA ASN A 131 0.74 -14.44 8.59
C ASN A 131 1.83 -15.51 8.43
N SER A 132 1.70 -16.39 7.45
CA SER A 132 2.68 -17.46 7.14
C SER A 132 4.07 -16.97 6.76
N LEU A 133 4.22 -15.66 6.51
CA LEU A 133 5.49 -14.99 6.21
C LEU A 133 6.11 -14.31 7.44
N SER A 134 5.60 -14.57 8.64
CA SER A 134 6.04 -13.94 9.89
C SER A 134 5.88 -12.41 9.90
N LYS A 135 4.96 -11.86 9.10
CA LYS A 135 4.57 -10.45 9.15
C LYS A 135 3.39 -10.29 10.10
N LEU A 136 3.44 -9.24 10.93
CA LEU A 136 2.30 -8.84 11.75
C LEU A 136 1.21 -8.30 10.82
N PHE A 137 0.05 -8.93 10.81
CA PHE A 137 -1.10 -8.38 10.10
C PHE A 137 -2.08 -7.72 11.06
N ILE A 138 -2.72 -6.66 10.59
CA ILE A 138 -3.87 -6.02 11.21
C ILE A 138 -4.97 -6.00 10.16
N ARG A 139 -6.05 -6.73 10.42
CA ARG A 139 -7.24 -6.76 9.57
C ARG A 139 -8.36 -6.02 10.29
N MET A 140 -9.00 -5.09 9.59
CA MET A 140 -10.15 -4.35 10.09
C MET A 140 -11.29 -4.47 9.07
N PHE A 141 -12.49 -4.78 9.55
CA PHE A 141 -13.70 -4.89 8.72
C PHE A 141 -14.95 -4.51 9.52
N GLY A 142 -16.00 -4.07 8.83
CA GLY A 142 -17.31 -3.76 9.44
C GLY A 142 -17.89 -2.39 9.08
N THR A 143 -17.16 -1.55 8.35
CA THR A 143 -17.72 -0.39 7.64
C THR A 143 -17.04 -0.22 6.27
N LEU A 144 -17.66 0.51 5.34
CA LEU A 144 -17.05 0.82 4.04
C LEU A 144 -15.75 1.62 4.20
N ASP A 145 -15.65 2.46 5.24
CA ASP A 145 -14.49 3.31 5.51
C ASP A 145 -13.34 2.57 6.23
N ILE A 146 -13.64 1.44 6.88
CA ILE A 146 -12.68 0.66 7.67
C ILE A 146 -12.75 -0.80 7.19
N ASN A 147 -12.28 -1.03 5.97
CA ASN A 147 -12.12 -2.36 5.41
C ASN A 147 -10.74 -2.50 4.76
N GLY A 148 -9.85 -3.27 5.38
CA GLY A 148 -8.50 -3.45 4.86
C GLY A 148 -7.65 -4.42 5.67
N ILE A 149 -6.60 -4.93 5.02
CA ILE A 149 -5.58 -5.75 5.66
C ILE A 149 -4.23 -5.07 5.47
N TYR A 150 -3.58 -4.76 6.59
CA TYR A 150 -2.25 -4.23 6.64
C TYR A 150 -1.31 -5.33 7.13
N ALA A 151 -0.11 -5.41 6.56
CA ALA A 151 0.92 -6.34 7.00
C ALA A 151 2.25 -5.59 7.17
N PHE A 152 2.93 -5.87 8.28
CA PHE A 152 4.15 -5.19 8.68
C PHE A 152 5.25 -6.22 8.96
N SER A 153 6.41 -6.01 8.36
CA SER A 153 7.64 -6.67 8.77
C SER A 153 8.14 -6.13 10.11
N VAL A 154 9.00 -6.90 10.79
CA VAL A 154 9.67 -6.46 12.02
C VAL A 154 10.43 -5.15 11.81
N TYR A 155 11.08 -4.99 10.66
CA TYR A 155 11.82 -3.77 10.34
C TYR A 155 10.90 -2.54 10.26
N GLU A 156 9.75 -2.66 9.58
CA GLU A 156 8.77 -1.58 9.49
C GLU A 156 8.21 -1.20 10.86
N LEU A 157 7.92 -2.18 11.71
CA LEU A 157 7.46 -1.93 13.08
C LEU A 157 8.51 -1.19 13.92
N ILE A 158 9.79 -1.53 13.78
CA ILE A 158 10.89 -0.82 14.44
C ILE A 158 10.98 0.64 13.94
N GLN A 159 10.83 0.87 12.63
CA GLN A 159 10.83 2.22 12.07
C GLN A 159 9.66 3.05 12.60
N ILE A 160 8.45 2.53 12.57
CA ILE A 160 7.24 3.20 13.12
C ILE A 160 7.47 3.56 14.60
N ALA A 161 7.99 2.61 15.40
CA ALA A 161 8.28 2.85 16.80
C ALA A 161 9.34 3.96 17.00
N ASN A 162 10.38 3.99 16.17
CA ASN A 162 11.43 5.01 16.22
C ASN A 162 10.91 6.39 15.81
N GLU A 163 10.08 6.48 14.78
CA GLU A 163 9.46 7.74 14.33
C GLU A 163 8.50 8.29 15.38
N LYS A 164 7.70 7.43 16.01
CA LYS A 164 6.84 7.81 17.14
C LYS A 164 7.65 8.35 18.32
N ARG A 165 8.76 7.70 18.67
CA ARG A 165 9.68 8.19 19.73
C ARG A 165 10.30 9.54 19.43
N LYS A 166 10.52 9.86 18.15
CA LYS A 166 11.04 11.16 17.71
C LYS A 166 9.97 12.27 17.66
N GLY A 167 8.72 11.97 18.01
CA GLY A 167 7.62 12.94 17.99
C GLY A 167 7.15 13.33 16.58
N ILE A 168 7.47 12.51 15.57
CA ILE A 168 7.09 12.77 14.17
C ILE A 168 5.59 12.53 13.96
N PHE A 169 5.02 11.55 14.67
CA PHE A 169 3.58 11.41 14.78
C PHE A 169 3.06 12.36 15.85
N LYS A 170 2.41 13.46 15.44
CA LYS A 170 1.60 14.27 16.36
C LYS A 170 0.52 13.37 16.95
N SER A 171 0.36 13.41 18.27
CA SER A 171 -0.78 12.81 18.96
C SER A 171 -2.06 13.36 18.33
N PHE A 172 -2.94 12.45 17.89
CA PHE A 172 -4.30 12.77 17.48
C PHE A 172 -5.05 13.48 18.61
#